data_AF-A0A0F4VFM8-F1
#
_entry.id   AF-A0A0F4VFM8-F1
#
_cell.length_a   1.000
_cell.length_b   1.000
_cell.length_c   1.000
_cell.angle_alpha   90.00
_cell.angle_beta   90.00
_cell.angle_gamma   90.00
#
_symmetry.space_group_name_H-M   'P 1'
#
loop_
_entity.id
_entity.type
_entity.pdbx_description
1 polymer ?
#
loop_
_entity_poly.entity_id
_entity_poly.type
_entity_poly.pdbx_seq_one_letter_code
_entity_poly.pdbx_strand_id
1 'polypeptide(L)'
;MHLLNTYCSQDEAEEAVALLKGPTRVASERDDTDTIYNLFAEATWANLHSLEMYDLPELKALLMDRASWGQIQIQRHQEILRGLERVSKKYDLKLPAHWQ
;
A
#
# COMPACT_ATOMS: atom_id res chain seq x y z
N MET A 1 -8.92 -5.45 11.38
CA MET A 1 -7.52 -5.09 11.05
C MET A 1 -7.00 -6.15 10.09
N HIS A 2 -6.16 -5.78 9.14
CA HIS A 2 -5.58 -6.69 8.16
C HIS A 2 -4.07 -6.73 8.30
N LEU A 3 -3.44 -7.85 7.95
CA LEU A 3 -2.00 -7.89 7.74
C LEU A 3 -1.68 -7.04 6.50
N LEU A 4 -0.99 -5.92 6.71
CA LEU A 4 -0.60 -5.01 5.63
C LEU A 4 0.78 -5.36 5.09
N ASN A 5 1.75 -5.59 5.98
CA ASN A 5 3.11 -5.93 5.58
C ASN A 5 3.82 -6.79 6.66
N THR A 6 4.95 -7.38 6.28
CA THR A 6 5.81 -8.20 7.13
C THR A 6 7.24 -7.70 7.02
N TYR A 7 7.90 -7.51 8.15
CA TYR A 7 9.26 -6.99 8.24
C TYR A 7 10.20 -8.00 8.89
N CYS A 8 11.49 -7.93 8.57
CA CYS A 8 12.51 -8.79 9.19
C CYS A 8 13.10 -8.19 10.48
N SER A 9 12.84 -6.91 10.74
CA SER A 9 13.28 -6.20 11.94
C SER A 9 12.11 -5.58 12.68
N GLN A 10 12.22 -5.53 14.02
CA GLN A 10 11.26 -4.83 14.86
C GLN A 10 11.28 -3.33 14.57
N ASP A 11 12.48 -2.75 14.40
CA ASP A 11 12.65 -1.32 14.18
C ASP A 11 11.95 -0.88 12.88
N GLU A 12 12.10 -1.64 11.79
CA GLU A 12 11.41 -1.36 10.52
C GLU A 12 9.88 -1.42 10.67
N ALA A 13 9.37 -2.39 11.45
CA ALA A 13 7.95 -2.51 11.71
C ALA A 13 7.42 -1.33 12.55
N GLU A 14 8.20 -0.84 13.52
CA GLU A 14 7.86 0.31 14.35
C GLU A 14 7.92 1.63 13.57
N GLU A 15 8.91 1.81 12.70
CA GLU A 15 8.98 2.94 11.76
C GLU A 15 7.75 2.97 10.85
N ALA A 16 7.38 1.81 10.29
CA ALA A 16 6.19 1.68 9.47
C ALA A 16 4.90 2.03 10.24
N VAL A 17 4.78 1.63 11.51
CA VAL A 17 3.65 2.01 12.38
C VAL A 17 3.52 3.51 12.51
N ALA A 18 4.62 4.25 12.66
CA ALA A 18 4.61 5.71 12.83
C ALA A 18 4.02 6.46 11.62
N LEU A 19 4.02 5.84 10.44
CA LEU A 19 3.45 6.41 9.20
C LEU A 19 1.94 6.19 9.06
N LEU A 20 1.36 5.30 9.88
CA LEU A 20 -0.03 4.87 9.77
C LEU A 20 -0.97 5.70 10.62
N LYS A 21 -2.23 5.77 10.18
CA LYS A 21 -3.32 6.38 10.93
C LYS A 21 -4.29 5.34 11.43
N GLY A 22 -4.81 5.55 12.64
CA GLY A 22 -5.76 4.66 13.30
C GLY A 22 -5.09 3.54 14.08
N PRO A 23 -5.86 2.52 14.50
CA PRO A 23 -5.34 1.41 15.29
C PRO A 23 -4.32 0.56 14.50
N THR A 24 -3.18 0.29 15.13
CA THR A 24 -2.10 -0.55 14.60
C THR A 24 -1.70 -1.61 15.63
N ARG A 25 -1.13 -2.71 15.14
CA ARG A 25 -0.59 -3.79 15.97
C ARG A 25 0.56 -4.48 15.23
N VAL A 26 1.70 -4.63 15.89
CA VAL A 26 2.79 -5.48 15.42
C VAL A 26 2.75 -6.79 16.21
N ALA A 27 2.92 -7.92 15.52
CA ALA A 27 3.05 -9.23 16.14
C ALA A 27 4.32 -9.91 15.60
N SER A 28 5.19 -10.37 16.50
CA SER A 28 6.34 -11.20 16.13
C SER A 28 5.89 -12.63 15.84
N GLU A 29 6.40 -13.23 14.78
CA GLU A 29 6.17 -14.63 14.41
C GLU A 29 7.52 -15.29 14.09
N ARG A 30 7.64 -16.58 14.41
CA ARG A 30 8.81 -17.37 14.06
C ARG A 30 8.61 -17.93 12.66
N ASP A 31 9.43 -17.50 11.71
CA ASP A 31 9.48 -18.07 10.37
C ASP A 31 10.78 -18.87 10.26
N ASP A 32 10.67 -20.17 10.50
CA ASP A 32 11.80 -21.09 10.68
C ASP A 32 12.81 -20.63 11.76
N THR A 33 14.02 -20.25 11.35
CA THR A 33 15.06 -19.77 12.27
C THR A 33 14.97 -18.27 12.55
N ASP A 34 14.24 -17.54 11.71
CA ASP A 34 14.12 -16.09 11.75
C ASP A 34 12.89 -15.64 12.55
N THR A 35 12.90 -14.38 12.96
CA THR A 35 11.76 -13.72 13.59
C THR A 35 11.29 -12.61 12.67
N ILE A 36 10.05 -12.72 12.20
CA ILE A 36 9.40 -11.71 11.37
C ILE A 36 8.41 -10.92 12.20
N TYR A 37 8.12 -9.71 11.75
CA TYR A 37 7.25 -8.76 12.42
C TYR A 37 6.08 -8.41 11.50
N ASN A 38 4.91 -8.97 11.81
CA ASN A 38 3.69 -8.79 11.06
C ASN A 38 2.97 -7.51 11.49
N LEU A 39 2.86 -6.55 10.57
CA LEU A 39 2.17 -5.27 10.79
C LEU A 39 0.70 -5.37 10.41
N PHE A 40 -0.16 -5.30 11.42
CA PHE A 40 -1.61 -5.23 11.27
C PHE A 40 -2.11 -3.80 11.44
N ALA A 41 -2.94 -3.35 10.51
CA ALA A 41 -3.63 -2.06 10.63
C ALA A 41 -4.95 -2.07 9.83
N GLU A 42 -5.68 -0.97 9.88
CA GLU A 42 -6.79 -0.74 8.94
C GLU A 42 -6.24 -0.51 7.54
N ALA A 43 -6.73 -1.30 6.57
CA ALA A 43 -6.38 -1.11 5.17
C ALA A 43 -7.14 0.11 4.67
N THR A 44 -6.45 1.22 4.47
CA THR A 44 -7.00 2.43 3.83
C THR A 44 -6.04 2.85 2.73
N TRP A 45 -6.55 3.54 1.70
CA TRP A 45 -5.67 4.06 0.65
C TRP A 45 -4.53 4.95 1.19
N ALA A 46 -4.81 5.72 2.24
CA ALA A 46 -3.80 6.52 2.91
C ALA A 46 -2.72 5.65 3.58
N ASN A 47 -3.13 4.63 4.34
CA ASN A 47 -2.18 3.72 5.01
C ASN A 47 -1.37 2.90 4.01
N LEU A 48 -2.00 2.38 2.95
CA LEU A 48 -1.31 1.65 1.90
C LEU A 48 -0.31 2.53 1.14
N HIS A 49 -0.65 3.81 0.90
CA HIS A 49 0.28 4.77 0.32
C HIS A 49 1.42 5.13 1.29
N SER A 50 1.14 5.30 2.58
CA SER A 50 2.16 5.55 3.61
C SER A 50 3.21 4.44 3.68
N LEU A 51 2.81 3.19 3.38
CA LEU A 51 3.69 2.03 3.32
C LEU A 51 4.29 1.80 1.92
N GLU A 52 4.13 2.76 1.00
CA GLU A 52 4.63 2.70 -0.38
C GLU A 52 4.14 1.47 -1.17
N MET A 53 2.98 0.92 -0.82
CA MET A 53 2.46 -0.32 -1.40
C MET A 53 1.73 -0.09 -2.72
N TYR A 54 1.70 -1.15 -3.54
CA TYR A 54 0.81 -1.28 -4.71
C TYR A 54 0.94 -0.16 -5.75
N ASP A 55 2.17 0.36 -5.94
CA ASP A 55 2.46 1.45 -6.88
C ASP A 55 1.67 2.75 -6.60
N LEU A 56 1.13 2.93 -5.39
CA LEU A 56 0.39 4.14 -5.01
C LEU A 56 1.23 5.42 -5.08
N PRO A 57 2.53 5.42 -4.68
CA PRO A 57 3.38 6.59 -4.88
C PRO A 57 3.54 6.95 -6.37
N GLU A 58 3.67 5.94 -7.24
CA GLU A 58 3.78 6.14 -8.68
C GLU A 58 2.47 6.65 -9.28
N LEU A 59 1.32 6.10 -8.85
CA LEU A 59 0.01 6.60 -9.27
C LEU A 59 -0.13 8.09 -8.95
N LYS A 60 0.25 8.50 -7.74
CA LYS A 60 0.20 9.90 -7.32
C LYS A 60 1.07 10.77 -8.23
N ALA A 61 2.29 10.34 -8.53
CA ALA A 61 3.19 11.06 -9.43
C ALA A 61 2.62 11.16 -10.86
N LEU A 62 2.07 10.08 -11.41
CA LEU A 62 1.42 10.07 -12.72
C LEU A 62 0.24 11.05 -12.76
N LEU A 63 -0.64 11.02 -11.76
CA LEU A 63 -1.83 11.88 -11.71
C LEU A 63 -1.48 13.38 -11.61
N MET A 64 -0.32 13.74 -11.04
CA MET A 64 0.13 15.13 -10.96
C MET A 64 0.45 15.74 -12.32
N ASP A 65 0.83 14.93 -13.32
CA ASP A 65 1.20 15.39 -14.67
C ASP A 65 0.28 14.81 -15.75
N ARG A 66 -1.02 14.67 -15.43
CA ARG A 66 -2.03 14.07 -16.32
C ARG A 66 -2.14 14.77 -17.67
N ALA A 67 -1.83 16.06 -17.74
CA ALA A 67 -1.87 16.85 -18.98
C ALA A 67 -0.78 16.47 -19.98
N SER A 68 0.34 15.90 -19.51
CA SER A 68 1.51 15.57 -20.35
C SER A 68 1.59 14.08 -20.70
N TRP A 69 0.53 13.31 -20.44
CA TRP A 69 0.54 11.87 -20.65
C TRP A 69 0.68 11.51 -22.13
N GLY A 70 1.73 10.75 -22.44
CA GLY A 70 1.84 9.99 -23.68
C GLY A 70 1.30 8.57 -23.52
N GLN A 71 1.48 7.76 -24.57
CA GLN A 71 1.02 6.38 -24.61
C GLN A 71 1.59 5.53 -23.45
N ILE A 72 2.83 5.78 -23.04
CA ILE A 72 3.51 5.05 -21.97
C ILE A 72 2.83 5.32 -20.62
N GLN A 73 2.56 6.59 -20.30
CA GLN A 73 1.92 6.97 -19.04
C GLN A 73 0.49 6.41 -18.95
N ILE A 74 -0.25 6.46 -20.06
CA ILE A 74 -1.60 5.88 -20.14
C ILE A 74 -1.56 4.37 -19.88
N GLN A 75 -0.61 3.66 -20.51
CA GLN A 75 -0.47 2.22 -20.30
C GLN A 75 -0.11 1.90 -18.84
N ARG A 76 0.88 2.60 -18.27
CA ARG A 76 1.31 2.39 -16.89
C ARG A 76 0.19 2.69 -15.88
N HIS A 77 -0.55 3.77 -16.09
CA HIS A 77 -1.73 4.13 -15.30
C HIS A 77 -2.77 3.00 -15.31
N GLN A 78 -3.10 2.44 -16.48
CA GLN A 78 -4.04 1.33 -16.59
C GLN A 78 -3.54 0.05 -15.88
N GLU A 79 -2.24 -0.25 -15.95
CA GLU A 79 -1.64 -1.38 -15.23
C GLU A 79 -1.79 -1.23 -13.72
N ILE A 80 -1.46 -0.04 -13.19
CA ILE A 80 -1.62 0.28 -11.78
C ILE A 80 -3.09 0.16 -11.36
N LEU A 81 -4.02 0.75 -12.12
CA LEU A 81 -5.45 0.67 -11.80
C LEU A 81 -5.97 -0.78 -11.74
N ARG A 82 -5.56 -1.65 -12.68
CA ARG A 82 -5.92 -3.08 -12.64
C ARG A 82 -5.35 -3.77 -11.39
N GLY A 83 -4.16 -3.38 -10.96
CA GLY A 83 -3.58 -3.82 -9.69
C GLY A 83 -4.43 -3.39 -8.50
N LEU A 84 -4.79 -2.10 -8.44
CA LEU A 84 -5.58 -1.52 -7.38
C LEU A 84 -7.02 -2.05 -7.33
N GLU A 85 -7.61 -2.46 -8.44
CA GLU A 85 -8.91 -3.16 -8.43
C GLU A 85 -8.85 -4.46 -7.62
N ARG A 86 -7.78 -5.23 -7.73
CA ARG A 86 -7.60 -6.46 -6.92
C ARG A 86 -7.43 -6.13 -5.44
N VAL A 87 -6.65 -5.10 -5.14
CA VAL A 87 -6.45 -4.61 -3.76
C VAL A 87 -7.76 -4.10 -3.16
N SER A 88 -8.55 -3.38 -3.96
CA SER A 88 -9.87 -2.86 -3.57
C SER A 88 -10.81 -3.98 -3.15
N LYS A 89 -10.84 -5.09 -3.90
CA LYS A 89 -11.62 -6.29 -3.56
C LYS A 89 -11.07 -7.01 -2.33
N LYS A 90 -9.74 -7.12 -2.22
CA LYS A 90 -9.07 -7.80 -1.08
C LYS A 90 -9.41 -7.13 0.26
N TYR A 91 -9.51 -5.81 0.28
CA TYR A 91 -9.69 -5.02 1.50
C TYR A 91 -11.05 -4.31 1.59
N ASP A 92 -11.99 -4.63 0.70
CA ASP A 92 -13.32 -3.99 0.59
C ASP A 92 -13.26 -2.45 0.53
N LEU A 93 -12.34 -1.93 -0.29
CA LEU A 93 -12.14 -0.50 -0.49
C LEU A 93 -12.85 -0.02 -1.76
N LYS A 94 -13.36 1.21 -1.72
CA LYS A 94 -13.85 1.88 -2.93
C LYS A 94 -12.70 2.59 -3.62
N LEU A 95 -12.51 2.30 -4.90
CA LEU A 95 -11.53 3.02 -5.72
C LEU A 95 -12.02 4.46 -5.96
N PRO A 96 -11.20 5.50 -5.69
CA PRO A 96 -11.60 6.88 -5.92
C PRO A 96 -11.82 7.19 -7.41
N ALA A 97 -12.94 7.83 -7.75
CA ALA A 97 -13.28 8.16 -9.13
C ALA A 97 -12.25 9.06 -9.82
N HIS A 98 -11.58 9.94 -9.07
CA HIS A 98 -10.55 10.84 -9.61
C HIS A 98 -9.24 10.14 -9.97
N TRP A 99 -9.07 8.85 -9.64
CA TRP A 99 -7.93 8.04 -10.08
C TRP A 99 -8.15 7.43 -11.46
N GLN A 100 -9.37 7.44 -11.97
CA GLN A 100 -9.72 6.97 -13.32
C GLN A 100 -9.53 8.11 -14.35
#